data_AF-A0A9Y1Z5K3-F1
#
_entry.id   AF-A0A9Y1Z5K3-F1
#
_cell.length_a   1.000
_cell.length_b   1.000
_cell.length_c   1.000
_cell.angle_alpha   90.00
_cell.angle_beta   90.00
_cell.angle_gamma   90.00
#
_symmetry.space_group_name_H-M   'P 1'
#
loop_
_entity.id
_entity.type
_entity.pdbx_description
1 polymer ?
#
loop_
_entity_poly.entity_id
_entity_poly.type
_entity_poly.pdbx_seq_one_letter_code
_entity_poly.pdbx_strand_id
1 'polypeptide(L)'
;MASNHNALTRRKVLATSGSLSLLGVAGCLGGDDEPADDESADDDGTETTESTVTLLVEGVGGHDHDHDDDHDHDDDHDHDDDHDHDDDHDHDDDHDHDDDHDHDDDHDHDDDHDHDDDHGLSDHDIDHACDHMEFDEREPLSAGASEDDAPTISDTHQPFEVTIEGDSGYVVFEADDHDDDHDHDDGTFAFFSDVAGTIEVVDGHLEYDTDDVPGCDDIEEYAIVELHDDRAVLRLAADS
;
A
#
# COMPACT_ATOMS: atom_id res chain seq x y z
N MET A 1 -15.26 -13.61 -27.25
CA MET A 1 -14.38 -12.51 -27.70
C MET A 1 -13.01 -12.86 -27.16
N ALA A 2 -11.98 -12.89 -28.01
CA ALA A 2 -10.62 -13.24 -27.58
C ALA A 2 -9.88 -11.94 -27.29
N SER A 3 -9.67 -11.64 -26.01
CA SER A 3 -8.83 -10.52 -25.60
C SER A 3 -7.37 -10.86 -25.86
N ASN A 4 -6.74 -10.06 -26.72
CA ASN A 4 -5.30 -10.05 -26.94
C ASN A 4 -4.68 -9.20 -25.83
N HIS A 5 -4.10 -9.83 -24.81
CA HIS A 5 -3.20 -9.15 -23.88
C HIS A 5 -1.86 -8.98 -24.59
N ASN A 6 -1.60 -7.79 -25.14
CA ASN A 6 -0.25 -7.37 -25.46
C ASN A 6 0.31 -6.74 -24.18
N ALA A 7 0.81 -7.56 -23.26
CA ALA A 7 1.62 -7.10 -22.15
C ALA A 7 2.86 -6.40 -22.73
N LEU A 8 2.90 -5.08 -22.64
CA LEU A 8 4.05 -4.27 -23.03
C LEU A 8 5.01 -4.27 -21.84
N THR A 9 5.85 -5.30 -21.75
CA THR A 9 6.89 -5.42 -20.74
C THR A 9 7.85 -4.22 -20.83
N ARG A 10 7.68 -3.22 -19.97
CA ARG A 10 8.61 -2.09 -19.85
C ARG A 10 9.82 -2.56 -19.07
N ARG A 11 10.85 -3.00 -19.80
CA ARG A 11 12.14 -3.38 -19.21
C ARG A 11 12.85 -2.13 -18.67
N LYS A 12 12.64 -1.79 -17.38
CA LYS A 12 13.44 -0.79 -16.64
C LYS A 12 14.85 -1.38 -16.48
N VAL A 13 15.86 -0.77 -17.12
CA VAL A 13 17.26 -1.19 -17.00
C VAL A 13 17.85 -0.53 -15.76
N LEU A 14 17.83 -1.25 -14.63
CA LEU A 14 18.51 -0.83 -13.41
C LEU A 14 20.02 -0.96 -13.60
N ALA A 15 20.72 0.17 -13.52
CA ALA A 15 22.17 0.23 -13.60
C ALA A 15 22.78 -0.05 -12.21
N THR A 16 22.82 -1.32 -11.82
CA THR A 16 23.48 -1.80 -10.60
C THR A 16 24.98 -1.50 -10.66
N SER A 17 25.42 -0.51 -9.88
CA SER A 17 26.83 -0.12 -9.76
C SER A 17 27.49 -0.92 -8.64
N GLY A 18 27.73 -2.20 -8.87
CA GLY A 18 28.46 -3.07 -7.93
C GLY A 18 29.90 -2.62 -7.74
N SER A 19 30.23 -2.11 -6.55
CA SER A 19 31.59 -1.74 -6.15
C SER A 19 32.31 -2.91 -5.48
N LEU A 20 32.99 -3.74 -6.28
CA LEU A 20 33.82 -4.85 -5.80
C LEU A 20 35.05 -4.33 -5.02
N SER A 21 35.01 -4.43 -3.70
CA SER A 21 36.15 -4.15 -2.82
C SER A 21 37.05 -5.38 -2.68
N LEU A 22 38.08 -5.46 -3.53
CA LEU A 22 39.07 -6.53 -3.53
C LEU A 22 40.09 -6.34 -2.39
N LEU A 23 39.84 -6.97 -1.24
CA LEU A 23 40.77 -7.00 -0.10
C LEU A 23 41.90 -8.01 -0.35
N GLY A 24 42.99 -7.52 -0.95
CA GLY A 24 44.24 -8.26 -1.06
C GLY A 24 44.98 -8.33 0.27
N VAL A 25 44.99 -9.50 0.90
CA VAL A 25 45.84 -9.77 2.08
C VAL A 25 47.14 -10.43 1.62
N ALA A 26 48.23 -9.66 1.63
CA ALA A 26 49.59 -10.17 1.43
C ALA A 26 50.25 -10.43 2.79
N GLY A 27 50.61 -11.69 3.07
CA GLY A 27 51.31 -12.11 4.29
C GLY A 27 52.30 -13.24 4.01
N CYS A 28 53.58 -12.94 4.22
CA CYS A 28 54.76 -13.70 3.77
C CYS A 28 55.17 -14.90 4.65
N LEU A 29 55.67 -15.94 3.96
CA LEU A 29 56.89 -16.73 4.21
C LEU A 29 57.09 -17.50 5.54
N GLY A 30 57.06 -18.84 5.43
CA GLY A 30 58.02 -19.72 6.12
C GLY A 30 57.52 -21.14 6.42
N GLY A 31 58.08 -22.15 5.74
CA GLY A 31 58.22 -23.51 6.30
C GLY A 31 57.70 -24.68 5.43
N ASP A 32 58.65 -25.34 4.76
CA ASP A 32 58.79 -26.80 4.57
C ASP A 32 57.69 -27.63 3.86
N ASP A 33 57.96 -27.91 2.58
CA ASP A 33 57.87 -29.21 1.85
C ASP A 33 56.90 -30.28 2.39
N GLU A 34 55.63 -30.23 1.97
CA GLU A 34 54.69 -31.36 1.98
C GLU A 34 54.04 -31.54 0.59
N PRO A 35 53.72 -32.79 0.18
CA PRO A 35 53.46 -33.14 -1.21
C PRO A 35 52.18 -32.51 -1.76
N ALA A 36 52.27 -32.08 -3.02
CA ALA A 36 51.19 -31.47 -3.79
C ALA A 36 50.08 -32.46 -4.12
N ASP A 37 49.00 -32.40 -3.35
CA ASP A 37 47.67 -32.82 -3.78
C ASP A 37 46.94 -31.55 -4.26
N ASP A 38 47.05 -31.33 -5.57
CA ASP A 38 46.41 -30.26 -6.34
C ASP A 38 44.91 -30.55 -6.50
N GLU A 39 44.18 -30.46 -5.39
CA GLU A 39 42.74 -30.42 -5.39
C GLU A 39 42.37 -28.93 -5.51
N SER A 40 42.52 -28.40 -6.74
CA SER A 40 41.93 -27.11 -7.10
C SER A 40 40.44 -27.23 -6.88
N ALA A 41 39.98 -26.83 -5.70
CA ALA A 41 38.58 -26.61 -5.43
C ALA A 41 38.15 -25.55 -6.44
N ASP A 42 37.50 -26.01 -7.51
CA ASP A 42 36.71 -25.18 -8.39
C ASP A 42 35.69 -24.49 -7.48
N ASP A 43 36.08 -23.32 -6.99
CA ASP A 43 35.21 -22.28 -6.46
C ASP A 43 34.32 -21.89 -7.63
N ASP A 44 33.34 -22.74 -7.91
CA ASP A 44 32.18 -22.46 -8.73
C ASP A 44 31.36 -21.46 -7.91
N GLY A 45 31.91 -20.25 -7.81
CA GLY A 45 31.29 -19.09 -7.20
C GLY A 45 30.07 -18.78 -8.04
N THR A 46 28.97 -19.47 -7.74
CA THR A 46 27.65 -19.09 -8.17
C THR A 46 27.41 -17.74 -7.52
N GLU A 47 27.71 -16.68 -8.26
CA GLU A 47 27.37 -15.31 -7.87
C GLU A 47 25.87 -15.31 -7.61
N THR A 48 25.49 -15.21 -6.34
CA THR A 48 24.09 -15.09 -5.94
C THR A 48 23.60 -13.77 -6.50
N THR A 49 22.58 -13.83 -7.36
CA THR A 49 21.92 -12.63 -7.86
C THR A 49 21.14 -12.02 -6.71
N GLU A 50 21.40 -10.76 -6.40
CA GLU A 50 20.61 -9.97 -5.48
C GLU A 50 19.67 -9.07 -6.30
N SER A 51 18.40 -9.07 -5.93
CA SER A 51 17.37 -8.19 -6.49
C SER A 51 16.67 -7.45 -5.35
N THR A 52 16.12 -6.27 -5.65
CA THR A 52 15.39 -5.45 -4.68
C THR A 52 14.00 -5.16 -5.22
N VAL A 53 12.98 -5.30 -4.37
CA VAL A 53 11.59 -4.91 -4.65
C VAL A 53 11.10 -4.00 -3.52
N THR A 54 10.27 -3.02 -3.82
CA THR A 54 9.59 -2.22 -2.79
C THR A 54 8.27 -2.88 -2.45
N LEU A 55 8.01 -3.16 -1.16
CA LEU A 55 6.76 -3.72 -0.66
C LEU A 55 6.09 -2.72 0.29
N LEU A 56 4.81 -2.43 0.07
CA LEU A 56 3.98 -1.62 0.97
C LEU A 56 2.74 -2.43 1.38
N VAL A 57 2.30 -2.28 2.63
CA VAL A 57 1.11 -2.94 3.16
C VAL A 57 0.12 -1.88 3.65
N GLU A 58 -1.12 -1.95 3.16
CA GLU A 58 -2.23 -1.06 3.56
C GLU A 58 -3.42 -1.89 4.05
N GLY A 59 -4.15 -1.39 5.04
CA GLY A 59 -5.44 -2.00 5.43
C GLY A 59 -6.52 -1.69 4.40
N VAL A 60 -7.35 -2.67 4.02
CA VAL A 60 -8.44 -2.49 3.05
C VAL A 60 -9.82 -2.57 3.71
N GLY A 61 -9.97 -1.92 4.85
CA GLY A 61 -11.20 -1.90 5.61
C GLY A 61 -11.25 -0.61 6.40
N GLY A 62 -12.18 0.28 6.03
CA GLY A 62 -12.28 1.58 6.68
C GLY A 62 -12.74 2.75 5.81
N HIS A 63 -13.29 2.53 4.61
CA HIS A 63 -14.29 3.48 4.10
C HIS A 63 -15.57 3.32 4.95
N ASP A 64 -15.43 3.54 6.26
CA ASP A 64 -16.47 4.13 7.04
C ASP A 64 -16.76 5.42 6.30
N HIS A 65 -17.88 5.40 5.58
CA HIS A 65 -18.57 6.62 5.25
C HIS A 65 -18.81 7.30 6.60
N ASP A 66 -17.84 8.08 7.04
CA ASP A 66 -18.05 9.26 7.85
C ASP A 66 -18.98 10.13 7.01
N HIS A 67 -20.25 9.73 7.04
CA HIS A 67 -21.38 10.59 6.85
C HIS A 67 -21.27 11.65 7.94
N ASP A 68 -20.33 12.58 7.76
CA ASP A 68 -20.45 13.97 8.19
C ASP A 68 -21.55 14.67 7.36
N ASP A 69 -22.63 13.95 7.05
CA ASP A 69 -23.97 14.47 6.81
C ASP A 69 -24.69 14.75 8.14
N ASP A 70 -23.94 14.87 9.25
CA ASP A 70 -24.32 15.81 10.30
C ASP A 70 -24.16 17.23 9.74
N HIS A 71 -25.08 17.57 8.84
CA HIS A 71 -25.71 18.87 8.72
C HIS A 71 -26.33 19.28 10.07
N ASP A 72 -25.53 19.32 11.13
CA ASP A 72 -25.81 20.12 12.29
C ASP A 72 -25.62 21.57 11.84
N HIS A 73 -26.68 22.07 11.21
CA HIS A 73 -27.08 23.46 11.31
C HIS A 73 -27.20 23.81 12.79
N ASP A 74 -26.07 24.00 13.45
CA ASP A 74 -26.00 24.84 14.63
C ASP A 74 -26.23 26.28 14.12
N ASP A 75 -27.52 26.58 13.92
CA ASP A 75 -28.12 27.89 14.03
C ASP A 75 -27.87 28.41 15.46
N ASP A 76 -26.60 28.61 15.83
CA ASP A 76 -26.21 29.47 16.93
C ASP A 76 -26.44 30.92 16.48
N HIS A 77 -27.72 31.27 16.45
CA HIS A 77 -28.22 32.61 16.59
C HIS A 77 -27.73 33.19 17.92
N ASP A 78 -26.50 33.70 17.93
CA ASP A 78 -26.03 34.62 18.96
C ASP A 78 -26.85 35.93 18.85
N HIS A 79 -28.03 35.90 19.46
CA HIS A 79 -28.76 37.09 19.86
C HIS A 79 -28.03 37.72 21.06
N ASP A 80 -27.05 38.57 20.77
CA ASP A 80 -26.61 39.59 21.72
C ASP A 80 -27.76 40.60 21.91
N ASP A 81 -28.65 40.25 22.84
CA ASP A 81 -29.60 41.13 23.50
C ASP A 81 -28.82 42.13 24.37
N ASP A 82 -28.56 43.32 23.83
CA ASP A 82 -28.26 44.51 24.63
C ASP A 82 -28.92 45.77 24.02
N HIS A 83 -30.16 45.97 24.44
CA HIS A 83 -30.71 47.22 25.00
C HIS A 83 -30.36 48.58 24.38
N ASP A 84 -31.37 49.21 23.76
CA ASP A 84 -32.06 50.44 24.21
C ASP A 84 -32.40 51.39 23.05
N HIS A 85 -33.62 51.25 22.51
CA HIS A 85 -34.29 52.33 21.81
C HIS A 85 -35.74 52.45 22.32
N ASP A 86 -35.92 53.36 23.27
CA ASP A 86 -37.20 54.06 23.47
C ASP A 86 -37.51 54.80 22.17
N ASP A 87 -38.37 54.24 21.33
CA ASP A 87 -39.16 55.04 20.38
C ASP A 87 -40.53 54.40 20.19
N ASP A 88 -41.52 55.01 20.85
CA ASP A 88 -42.94 54.83 20.60
C ASP A 88 -43.25 55.11 19.13
N HIS A 89 -43.40 54.07 18.32
CA HIS A 89 -44.04 54.18 17.01
C HIS A 89 -45.08 53.07 16.84
N ASP A 90 -46.33 53.40 17.17
CA ASP A 90 -47.53 52.71 16.69
C ASP A 90 -47.53 52.73 15.16
N HIS A 91 -47.24 51.58 14.55
CA HIS A 91 -47.60 51.30 13.17
C HIS A 91 -48.28 49.94 13.11
N ASP A 92 -49.61 49.99 13.07
CA ASP A 92 -50.45 48.95 12.49
C ASP A 92 -50.07 48.83 11.00
N ASP A 93 -49.24 47.85 10.64
CA ASP A 93 -49.16 47.37 9.27
C ASP A 93 -49.27 45.84 9.29
N ASP A 94 -50.50 45.38 9.04
CA ASP A 94 -50.80 44.03 8.59
C ASP A 94 -50.01 43.77 7.30
N HIS A 95 -48.97 42.95 7.40
CA HIS A 95 -48.32 42.34 6.26
C HIS A 95 -48.43 40.81 6.38
N ASP A 96 -49.57 40.31 5.91
CA ASP A 96 -49.72 38.94 5.46
C ASP A 96 -48.74 38.72 4.29
N HIS A 97 -47.61 38.08 4.57
CA HIS A 97 -46.76 37.48 3.55
C HIS A 97 -46.94 35.97 3.63
N ASP A 98 -47.94 35.47 2.90
CA ASP A 98 -47.99 34.10 2.41
C ASP A 98 -46.84 33.94 1.39
N ASP A 99 -45.63 33.69 1.88
CA ASP A 99 -44.53 33.20 1.04
C ASP A 99 -44.58 31.67 1.06
N ASP A 100 -45.49 31.12 0.25
CA ASP A 100 -45.41 29.76 -0.27
C ASP A 100 -44.15 29.68 -1.15
N HIS A 101 -43.01 29.38 -0.53
CA HIS A 101 -41.81 28.95 -1.23
C HIS A 101 -41.86 27.44 -1.40
N ASP A 102 -42.66 27.00 -2.37
CA ASP A 102 -42.54 25.66 -2.97
C ASP A 102 -41.18 25.60 -3.68
N HIS A 103 -40.15 25.16 -2.96
CA HIS A 103 -38.90 24.70 -3.53
C HIS A 103 -39.09 23.25 -3.98
N ASP A 104 -39.61 23.09 -5.21
CA ASP A 104 -39.44 21.87 -6.00
C ASP A 104 -37.95 21.75 -6.37
N ASP A 105 -37.08 21.44 -5.39
CA ASP A 105 -35.73 20.96 -5.65
C ASP A 105 -35.79 19.45 -5.97
N ASP A 106 -36.35 19.15 -7.14
CA ASP A 106 -36.12 17.89 -7.84
C ASP A 106 -34.65 17.88 -8.31
N HIS A 107 -33.72 17.71 -7.38
CA HIS A 107 -32.36 17.30 -7.66
C HIS A 107 -32.36 15.78 -7.89
N ASP A 108 -32.85 15.38 -9.07
CA ASP A 108 -32.58 14.07 -9.64
C ASP A 108 -31.07 13.98 -9.91
N HIS A 109 -30.29 13.69 -8.86
CA HIS A 109 -28.96 13.12 -9.00
C HIS A 109 -29.18 11.68 -9.45
N ASP A 110 -29.35 11.51 -10.78
CA ASP A 110 -29.05 10.26 -11.48
C ASP A 110 -27.54 9.99 -11.32
N ASP A 111 -27.10 9.74 -10.09
CA ASP A 111 -25.88 9.01 -9.80
C ASP A 111 -26.16 7.55 -10.13
N ASP A 112 -26.30 7.27 -11.42
CA ASP A 112 -26.01 5.96 -12.00
C ASP A 112 -24.50 5.71 -11.79
N HIS A 113 -24.10 5.56 -10.52
CA HIS A 113 -22.90 4.83 -10.17
C HIS A 113 -23.27 3.38 -10.46
N ASP A 114 -23.02 2.97 -11.70
CA ASP A 114 -22.80 1.57 -12.04
C ASP A 114 -21.70 1.10 -11.07
N HIS A 115 -22.12 0.61 -9.90
CA HIS A 115 -21.30 -0.18 -9.00
C HIS A 115 -21.02 -1.48 -9.74
N ASP A 116 -20.14 -1.41 -10.73
CA ASP A 116 -19.38 -2.56 -11.13
C ASP A 116 -18.75 -3.06 -9.82
N ASP A 117 -19.19 -4.25 -9.41
CA ASP A 117 -18.68 -5.04 -8.29
C ASP A 117 -17.18 -5.36 -8.54
N ASP A 118 -16.35 -4.33 -8.68
CA ASP A 118 -14.93 -4.44 -8.87
C ASP A 118 -14.36 -4.73 -7.50
N HIS A 119 -13.97 -5.99 -7.29
CA HIS A 119 -13.39 -6.50 -6.05
C HIS A 119 -12.00 -5.89 -5.75
N GLY A 120 -11.66 -4.76 -6.36
CA GLY A 120 -10.42 -4.03 -6.21
C GLY A 120 -10.54 -2.83 -5.27
N LEU A 121 -9.44 -2.08 -5.19
CA LEU A 121 -9.34 -0.86 -4.39
C LEU A 121 -10.00 0.33 -5.08
N SER A 122 -10.46 1.31 -4.30
CA SER A 122 -10.93 2.57 -4.87
C SER A 122 -9.75 3.39 -5.43
N ASP A 123 -10.02 4.29 -6.38
CA ASP A 123 -9.00 5.24 -6.87
C ASP A 123 -8.35 6.03 -5.72
N HIS A 124 -9.10 6.31 -4.65
CA HIS A 124 -8.59 7.03 -3.48
C HIS A 124 -7.56 6.21 -2.69
N ASP A 125 -7.81 4.91 -2.49
CA ASP A 125 -6.89 4.01 -1.80
C ASP A 125 -5.60 3.83 -2.61
N ILE A 126 -5.71 3.74 -3.94
CA ILE A 126 -4.56 3.64 -4.84
C ILE A 126 -3.73 4.93 -4.79
N ASP A 127 -4.37 6.10 -4.86
CA ASP A 127 -3.70 7.40 -4.74
C ASP A 127 -2.98 7.53 -3.38
N HIS A 128 -3.62 7.07 -2.29
CA HIS A 128 -3.06 7.06 -0.95
C HIS A 128 -1.79 6.19 -0.87
N ALA A 129 -1.87 4.94 -1.33
CA ALA A 129 -0.71 4.04 -1.39
C ALA A 129 0.41 4.60 -2.27
N CYS A 130 0.05 5.29 -3.36
CA CYS A 130 1.00 5.93 -4.25
C CYS A 130 1.83 7.01 -3.55
N ASP A 131 1.18 7.84 -2.72
CA ASP A 131 1.86 8.88 -1.93
C ASP A 131 2.92 8.26 -0.99
N HIS A 132 2.63 7.12 -0.35
CA HIS A 132 3.61 6.39 0.46
C HIS A 132 4.78 5.85 -0.37
N MET A 133 4.50 5.27 -1.54
CA MET A 133 5.54 4.70 -2.42
C MET A 133 6.49 5.77 -2.99
N GLU A 134 5.98 6.97 -3.28
CA GLU A 134 6.76 8.08 -3.83
C GLU A 134 7.55 8.83 -2.75
N PHE A 135 6.93 9.15 -1.61
CA PHE A 135 7.46 10.16 -0.70
C PHE A 135 8.12 9.61 0.57
N ASP A 136 7.77 8.39 1.00
CA ASP A 136 8.28 7.86 2.26
C ASP A 136 9.65 7.19 2.13
N GLU A 137 10.38 7.21 3.25
CA GLU A 137 11.69 6.57 3.35
C GLU A 137 11.51 5.06 3.45
N ARG A 138 12.13 4.32 2.52
CA ARG A 138 12.02 2.86 2.46
C ARG A 138 12.87 2.21 3.55
N GLU A 139 12.28 1.32 4.34
CA GLU A 139 13.00 0.56 5.35
C GLU A 139 13.67 -0.67 4.72
N PRO A 140 14.99 -0.86 4.87
CA PRO A 140 15.66 -2.01 4.29
C PRO A 140 15.24 -3.31 5.00
N LEU A 141 14.78 -4.29 4.23
CA LEU A 141 14.37 -5.61 4.70
C LEU A 141 15.09 -6.69 3.89
N SER A 142 15.55 -7.77 4.53
CA SER A 142 16.13 -8.92 3.81
C SER A 142 15.16 -10.09 3.85
N ALA A 143 14.69 -10.54 2.68
CA ALA A 143 13.75 -11.64 2.59
C ALA A 143 14.38 -12.97 3.05
N GLY A 144 13.56 -13.84 3.64
CA GLY A 144 13.99 -15.19 4.00
C GLY A 144 14.07 -16.09 2.77
N ALA A 145 14.95 -17.11 2.81
CA ALA A 145 15.01 -18.12 1.75
C ALA A 145 13.85 -19.14 1.82
N SER A 146 13.10 -19.14 2.92
CA SER A 146 11.96 -20.02 3.20
C SER A 146 10.97 -19.35 4.15
N GLU A 147 9.75 -19.87 4.27
CA GLU A 147 8.74 -19.40 5.23
C GLU A 147 9.24 -19.44 6.69
N ASP A 148 10.07 -20.43 7.04
CA ASP A 148 10.60 -20.62 8.41
C ASP A 148 11.66 -19.56 8.77
N ASP A 149 12.31 -18.97 7.78
CA ASP A 149 13.40 -17.98 7.93
C ASP A 149 12.97 -16.57 7.49
N ALA A 150 11.70 -16.39 7.11
CA ALA A 150 11.15 -15.13 6.63
C ALA A 150 11.09 -14.09 7.77
N PRO A 151 11.47 -12.82 7.51
CA PRO A 151 11.24 -11.77 8.48
C PRO A 151 9.74 -11.51 8.63
N THR A 152 9.33 -11.11 9.83
CA THR A 152 7.96 -10.65 10.12
C THR A 152 7.93 -9.13 10.12
N ILE A 153 6.95 -8.55 9.42
CA ILE A 153 6.58 -7.14 9.47
C ILE A 153 5.14 -7.02 9.98
N SER A 154 4.82 -5.90 10.62
CA SER A 154 3.48 -5.59 11.13
C SER A 154 3.06 -4.14 10.86
N ASP A 155 4.01 -3.26 10.53
CA ASP A 155 3.72 -1.87 10.20
C ASP A 155 3.00 -1.76 8.86
N THR A 156 1.88 -1.07 8.85
CA THR A 156 1.18 -0.60 7.64
C THR A 156 1.69 0.79 7.24
N HIS A 157 1.42 1.23 6.01
CA HIS A 157 1.84 2.55 5.48
C HIS A 157 3.36 2.77 5.39
N GLN A 158 4.18 1.78 5.76
CA GLN A 158 5.63 1.84 5.70
C GLN A 158 6.13 1.06 4.48
N PRO A 159 6.75 1.72 3.47
CA PRO A 159 7.37 0.99 2.37
C PRO A 159 8.67 0.32 2.82
N PHE A 160 8.85 -0.94 2.42
CA PHE A 160 10.05 -1.75 2.68
C PHE A 160 10.84 -1.97 1.39
N GLU A 161 12.14 -1.69 1.41
CA GLU A 161 13.07 -2.10 0.33
C GLU A 161 13.54 -3.53 0.62
N VAL A 162 12.87 -4.51 0.01
CA VAL A 162 13.11 -5.93 0.26
C VAL A 162 14.21 -6.47 -0.67
N THR A 163 15.35 -6.84 -0.09
CA THR A 163 16.43 -7.55 -0.78
C THR A 163 16.16 -9.04 -0.84
N ILE A 164 16.18 -9.59 -2.05
CA ILE A 164 15.98 -11.01 -2.36
C ILE A 164 17.30 -11.60 -2.85
N GLU A 165 17.76 -12.68 -2.20
CA GLU A 165 18.90 -13.47 -2.66
C GLU A 165 18.43 -14.67 -3.50
N GLY A 166 18.87 -14.76 -4.76
CA GLY A 166 18.49 -15.82 -5.69
C GLY A 166 17.27 -15.48 -6.54
N ASP A 167 16.36 -16.45 -6.72
CA ASP A 167 15.20 -16.32 -7.60
C ASP A 167 13.92 -15.83 -6.88
N SER A 168 13.82 -16.02 -5.56
CA SER A 168 12.66 -15.60 -4.76
C SER A 168 13.01 -15.53 -3.27
N GLY A 169 12.31 -14.69 -2.52
CA GLY A 169 12.38 -14.57 -1.06
C GLY A 169 11.00 -14.65 -0.40
N TYR A 170 10.96 -14.74 0.91
CA TYR A 170 9.72 -14.81 1.70
C TYR A 170 9.67 -13.69 2.74
N VAL A 171 8.48 -13.15 2.97
CA VAL A 171 8.17 -12.16 4.02
C VAL A 171 6.87 -12.58 4.70
N VAL A 172 6.79 -12.42 6.01
CA VAL A 172 5.58 -12.65 6.80
C VAL A 172 5.00 -11.31 7.20
N PHE A 173 3.69 -11.14 7.02
CA PHE A 173 2.94 -10.04 7.61
C PHE A 173 2.09 -10.58 8.76
N GLU A 174 2.13 -9.92 9.92
CA GLU A 174 1.25 -10.18 11.06
C GLU A 174 0.58 -8.85 11.43
N ALA A 175 -0.76 -8.82 11.47
CA ALA A 175 -1.47 -7.63 11.92
C ALA A 175 -1.16 -7.40 13.42
N ASP A 176 -0.83 -6.17 13.81
CA ASP A 176 -0.62 -5.87 15.22
C ASP A 176 -1.99 -5.78 15.94
N ASP A 177 -2.25 -6.69 16.88
CA ASP A 177 -3.45 -6.71 17.71
C ASP A 177 -3.60 -5.46 18.63
N HIS A 178 -2.64 -4.53 18.61
CA HIS A 178 -2.48 -3.50 19.64
C HIS A 178 -3.23 -2.19 19.38
N ASP A 179 -3.88 -2.05 18.23
CA ASP A 179 -4.72 -0.90 17.93
C ASP A 179 -6.17 -1.18 18.35
N ASP A 180 -6.41 -1.16 19.67
CA ASP A 180 -7.72 -1.31 20.34
C ASP A 180 -8.79 -0.26 19.88
N ASP A 181 -8.43 0.67 18.99
CA ASP A 181 -9.16 1.91 18.74
C ASP A 181 -9.66 2.09 17.28
N HIS A 182 -9.37 1.16 16.36
CA HIS A 182 -9.78 1.30 14.95
C HIS A 182 -10.34 -0.01 14.37
N ASP A 183 -11.59 0.05 13.93
CA ASP A 183 -12.41 -1.05 13.39
C ASP A 183 -11.89 -1.54 12.03
N HIS A 184 -10.66 -2.08 11.96
CA HIS A 184 -10.17 -2.83 10.80
C HIS A 184 -10.78 -4.26 10.82
N ASP A 185 -12.11 -4.32 10.68
CA ASP A 185 -12.94 -5.48 11.07
C ASP A 185 -12.81 -6.73 10.19
N ASP A 186 -12.12 -6.68 9.05
CA ASP A 186 -12.12 -7.79 8.10
C ASP A 186 -10.80 -8.56 8.00
N GLY A 187 -9.73 -8.06 8.62
CA GLY A 187 -8.42 -8.70 8.52
C GLY A 187 -7.94 -8.79 7.07
N THR A 188 -8.35 -7.85 6.22
CA THR A 188 -7.96 -7.81 4.81
C THR A 188 -6.97 -6.68 4.57
N PHE A 189 -5.88 -6.98 3.85
CA PHE A 189 -4.81 -6.03 3.56
C PHE A 189 -4.45 -6.04 2.07
N ALA A 190 -4.07 -4.88 1.55
CA ALA A 190 -3.48 -4.73 0.22
C ALA A 190 -1.96 -4.70 0.32
N PHE A 191 -1.31 -5.50 -0.53
CA PHE A 191 0.13 -5.59 -0.66
C PHE A 191 0.53 -5.02 -2.02
N PHE A 192 1.28 -3.92 -2.04
CA PHE A 192 1.69 -3.22 -3.26
C PHE A 192 3.16 -3.48 -3.56
N SER A 193 3.49 -3.53 -4.85
CA SER A 193 4.86 -3.73 -5.34
C SER A 193 5.20 -2.79 -6.50
N ASP A 194 6.46 -2.34 -6.54
CA ASP A 194 7.03 -1.58 -7.66
C ASP A 194 7.50 -2.46 -8.84
N VAL A 195 7.25 -3.77 -8.76
CA VAL A 195 7.56 -4.74 -9.82
C VAL A 195 6.37 -5.69 -10.01
N ALA A 196 5.88 -5.79 -11.24
CA ALA A 196 4.75 -6.65 -11.57
C ALA A 196 5.08 -8.15 -11.51
N GLY A 197 4.11 -8.97 -11.10
CA GLY A 197 4.23 -10.43 -11.03
C GLY A 197 5.19 -10.91 -9.95
N THR A 198 5.41 -10.10 -8.91
CA THR A 198 6.32 -10.42 -7.82
C THR A 198 5.64 -11.05 -6.63
N ILE A 199 4.38 -10.71 -6.35
CA ILE A 199 3.67 -11.15 -5.15
C ILE A 199 3.00 -12.51 -5.39
N GLU A 200 3.40 -13.54 -4.64
CA GLU A 200 2.71 -14.82 -4.54
C GLU A 200 2.25 -15.04 -3.08
N VAL A 201 0.94 -15.14 -2.85
CA VAL A 201 0.39 -15.44 -1.52
C VAL A 201 0.52 -16.93 -1.22
N VAL A 202 1.32 -17.26 -0.20
CA VAL A 202 1.60 -18.64 0.23
C VAL A 202 0.66 -19.07 1.37
N ASP A 203 0.41 -18.17 2.31
CA ASP A 203 -0.54 -18.33 3.43
C ASP A 203 -1.40 -17.06 3.54
N GLY A 204 -2.71 -17.25 3.74
CA GLY A 204 -3.75 -16.22 3.56
C GLY A 204 -4.73 -16.56 2.42
N HIS A 205 -5.78 -15.77 2.25
CA HIS A 205 -6.75 -15.90 1.15
C HIS A 205 -6.64 -14.72 0.20
N LEU A 206 -6.19 -14.97 -1.03
CA LEU A 206 -6.14 -13.97 -2.09
C LEU A 206 -7.55 -13.67 -2.60
N GLU A 207 -8.02 -12.44 -2.35
CA GLU A 207 -9.32 -11.94 -2.81
C GLU A 207 -9.22 -11.35 -4.22
N TYR A 208 -8.16 -10.56 -4.47
CA TYR A 208 -7.97 -9.84 -5.72
C TYR A 208 -6.49 -9.61 -6.02
N ASP A 209 -6.10 -9.63 -7.29
CA ASP A 209 -4.77 -9.24 -7.76
C ASP A 209 -4.83 -8.52 -9.12
N THR A 210 -3.91 -7.58 -9.35
CA THR A 210 -3.73 -6.93 -10.65
C THR A 210 -2.28 -6.55 -10.88
N ASP A 211 -1.82 -6.71 -12.13
CA ASP A 211 -0.51 -6.27 -12.65
C ASP A 211 -0.57 -4.95 -13.47
N ASP A 212 -1.71 -4.25 -13.41
CA ASP A 212 -1.94 -2.97 -14.10
C ASP A 212 -2.62 -2.01 -13.13
N VAL A 213 -1.83 -1.15 -12.49
CA VAL A 213 -2.30 -0.15 -11.53
C VAL A 213 -2.31 1.22 -12.21
N PRO A 214 -3.45 1.67 -12.74
CA PRO A 214 -3.53 2.99 -13.37
C PRO A 214 -3.35 4.08 -12.30
N GLY A 215 -2.70 5.18 -12.67
CA GLY A 215 -2.60 6.37 -11.81
C GLY A 215 -1.31 6.48 -11.00
N CYS A 216 -0.62 5.38 -10.73
CA CYS A 216 0.64 5.38 -9.97
C CYS A 216 1.80 4.79 -10.79
N ASP A 217 2.86 5.57 -11.05
CA ASP A 217 4.05 5.11 -11.79
C ASP A 217 5.03 4.28 -10.91
N ASP A 218 4.84 4.32 -9.58
CA ASP A 218 5.68 3.65 -8.58
C ASP A 218 5.08 2.32 -8.08
N ILE A 219 3.84 2.00 -8.46
CA ILE A 219 3.17 0.74 -8.17
C ILE A 219 2.90 0.05 -9.51
N GLU A 220 3.39 -1.18 -9.68
CA GLU A 220 3.15 -1.99 -10.87
C GLU A 220 2.20 -3.17 -10.58
N GLU A 221 2.02 -3.56 -9.31
CA GLU A 221 1.14 -4.67 -8.90
C GLU A 221 0.59 -4.43 -7.50
N TYR A 222 -0.63 -4.91 -7.23
CA TYR A 222 -1.10 -5.14 -5.86
C TYR A 222 -1.94 -6.41 -5.73
N ALA A 223 -1.99 -6.94 -4.51
CA ALA A 223 -2.81 -8.08 -4.13
C ALA A 223 -3.59 -7.77 -2.84
N ILE A 224 -4.90 -8.01 -2.84
CA ILE A 224 -5.77 -7.93 -1.65
C ILE A 224 -5.87 -9.32 -1.03
N VAL A 225 -5.50 -9.42 0.24
CA VAL A 225 -5.37 -10.70 0.96
C VAL A 225 -6.09 -10.62 2.31
N GLU A 226 -7.04 -11.52 2.52
CA GLU A 226 -7.62 -11.81 3.84
C GLU A 226 -6.61 -12.68 4.62
N LEU A 227 -6.23 -12.22 5.81
CA LEU A 227 -5.25 -12.90 6.66
C LEU A 227 -5.82 -14.21 7.23
N HIS A 228 -4.95 -15.19 7.44
CA HIS A 228 -5.28 -16.44 8.12
C HIS A 228 -4.66 -16.45 9.52
N ASP A 229 -5.51 -16.44 10.56
CA ASP A 229 -5.08 -16.28 11.96
C ASP A 229 -4.20 -15.01 12.14
N ASP A 230 -4.67 -13.87 11.63
CA ASP A 230 -4.01 -12.54 11.69
C ASP A 230 -2.63 -12.49 11.03
N ARG A 231 -2.38 -13.41 10.09
CA ARG A 231 -1.11 -13.59 9.41
C ARG A 231 -1.26 -13.87 7.91
N ALA A 232 -0.31 -13.36 7.13
CA ALA A 232 -0.08 -13.76 5.75
C ALA A 232 1.40 -14.08 5.51
N VAL A 233 1.67 -14.98 4.57
CA VAL A 233 3.02 -15.29 4.11
C VAL A 233 3.09 -15.03 2.61
N LEU A 234 4.00 -14.15 2.23
CA LEU A 234 4.23 -13.77 0.85
C LEU A 234 5.54 -14.38 0.36
N ARG A 235 5.52 -14.87 -0.87
CA ARG A 235 6.72 -15.18 -1.63
C ARG A 235 6.89 -14.13 -2.70
N LEU A 236 8.04 -13.47 -2.69
CA LEU A 236 8.41 -12.41 -3.61
C LEU A 236 9.38 -12.96 -4.67
N ALA A 237 9.05 -12.82 -5.95
CA ALA A 237 9.96 -13.18 -7.04
C ALA A 237 10.97 -12.05 -7.32
N ALA A 238 12.21 -12.43 -7.63
CA ALA A 238 13.19 -11.49 -8.19
C ALA A 238 12.83 -11.15 -9.65
N ASP A 239 12.89 -9.87 -10.03
CA ASP A 239 12.70 -9.45 -11.43
C ASP A 239 13.70 -10.18 -12.35
N SER A 240 13.19 -10.80 -13.43
CA SER A 240 13.94 -11.70 -14.32
C SER A 240 14.35 -11.10 -15.67
#